data_AF-A0A8B5W0A3-F1
#
_entry.id   AF-A0A8B5W0A3-F1
#
_cell.length_a   1.000
_cell.length_b   1.000
_cell.length_c   1.000
_cell.angle_alpha   90.00
_cell.angle_beta   90.00
_cell.angle_gamma   90.00
#
_symmetry.space_group_name_H-M   'P 1'
#
loop_
_entity.id
_entity.type
_entity.pdbx_description
1 polymer ?
#
loop_
_entity_poly.entity_id
_entity_poly.type
_entity_poly.pdbx_seq_one_letter_code
_entity_poly.pdbx_strand_id
1 'polypeptide(L)'
;MNQLAVNDLSLVLAFALVLIAVVISSKEKLNLSKDILLSIIRAIIQLLIVGYLLKYIFQVDNDLLTIAMSLFIVFNAAWNAHKRNPSLQKKYLHSLAAIFISTYITLGVLIFAGAIKFIPSQIVPITGMIASNSMVAIGLCYRALNTQFHDLRQQVLEKLALGASIKLASKPILQQSIKTAMQPTIDSAKTVGLVSLPGMMSGLIFAGLDPVHAIKYQIMVTFMLLSATSLGSIIGGYTAYKNYFNSNHQLII
;
A
#
# COMPACT_ATOMS: atom_id res chain seq x y z
N MET A 1 -25.64 -26.20 -3.36
CA MET A 1 -24.66 -25.17 -2.94
C MET A 1 -23.35 -25.89 -2.65
N ASN A 2 -22.48 -26.05 -3.65
CA ASN A 2 -21.16 -26.64 -3.41
C ASN A 2 -20.32 -25.59 -2.67
N GLN A 3 -20.10 -25.82 -1.38
CA GLN A 3 -19.19 -25.02 -0.57
C GLN A 3 -17.83 -24.95 -1.27
N LEU A 4 -17.25 -23.76 -1.36
CA LEU A 4 -15.85 -23.56 -1.73
C LEU A 4 -14.99 -24.34 -0.71
N ALA A 5 -14.69 -25.60 -1.03
CA ALA A 5 -14.01 -26.52 -0.12
C ALA A 5 -12.50 -26.31 -0.22
N VAL A 6 -12.02 -25.21 0.37
CA VAL A 6 -10.63 -25.14 0.80
C VAL A 6 -10.52 -26.08 2.00
N ASN A 7 -10.11 -27.33 1.77
CA ASN A 7 -9.87 -28.30 2.84
C ASN A 7 -8.42 -28.21 3.34
N ASP A 8 -8.17 -28.77 4.52
CA ASP A 8 -6.83 -28.76 5.15
C ASP A 8 -5.77 -29.39 4.24
N LEU A 9 -6.12 -30.42 3.47
CA LEU A 9 -5.23 -31.04 2.49
C LEU A 9 -4.78 -30.04 1.40
N SER A 10 -5.71 -29.22 0.89
CA SER A 10 -5.45 -28.22 -0.15
C SER A 10 -4.53 -27.13 0.38
N LEU A 11 -4.69 -26.74 1.66
CA LEU A 11 -3.79 -25.81 2.34
C LEU A 11 -2.39 -26.39 2.52
N VAL A 12 -2.27 -27.66 2.92
CA VAL A 12 -0.97 -28.35 3.03
C VAL A 12 -0.28 -28.47 1.67
N LEU A 13 -1.00 -28.82 0.61
CA LEU A 13 -0.45 -28.89 -0.74
C LEU A 13 -0.02 -27.50 -1.26
N ALA A 14 -0.80 -26.45 -0.99
CA ALA A 14 -0.41 -25.07 -1.32
C ALA A 14 0.85 -24.65 -0.54
N PHE A 15 0.99 -25.06 0.72
CA PHE A 15 2.19 -24.84 1.51
C PHE A 15 3.41 -25.58 0.95
N ALA A 16 3.23 -26.79 0.39
CA ALA A 16 4.31 -27.53 -0.25
C ALA A 16 4.89 -26.79 -1.47
N LEU A 17 4.08 -26.05 -2.24
CA LEU A 17 4.58 -25.19 -3.32
C LEU A 17 5.54 -24.10 -2.80
N VAL A 18 5.27 -23.58 -1.60
CA VAL A 18 6.19 -22.62 -0.98
C VAL A 18 7.50 -23.29 -0.55
N LEU A 19 7.45 -24.52 -0.05
CA LEU A 19 8.66 -25.28 0.28
C LEU A 19 9.54 -25.49 -0.96
N ILE A 20 8.95 -25.74 -2.13
CA ILE A 20 9.70 -25.81 -3.40
C ILE A 20 10.44 -24.49 -3.68
N ALA A 21 9.78 -23.34 -3.52
CA ALA A 21 10.41 -22.03 -3.68
C ALA A 21 11.56 -21.81 -2.67
N VAL A 22 11.40 -22.27 -1.43
CA VAL A 22 12.43 -22.22 -0.38
C VAL A 22 13.64 -23.08 -0.76
N VAL A 23 13.42 -24.28 -1.31
CA VAL A 23 14.48 -25.18 -1.78
C VAL A 23 15.24 -24.56 -2.95
N ILE A 24 14.54 -24.00 -3.95
CA ILE A 24 15.18 -23.31 -5.08
C ILE A 24 15.99 -22.11 -4.57
N SER A 25 15.42 -21.28 -3.69
CA SER A 25 16.12 -20.14 -3.10
C SER A 25 17.39 -20.54 -2.34
N SER A 26 17.35 -21.68 -1.63
CA SER A 26 18.50 -22.22 -0.92
C SER A 26 19.56 -22.76 -1.88
N LYS A 27 19.16 -23.39 -2.99
CA LYS A 27 20.08 -23.88 -4.03
C LYS A 27 20.79 -22.71 -4.73
N GLU A 28 20.05 -21.66 -5.05
CA GLU A 28 20.55 -20.44 -5.69
C GLU A 28 21.24 -19.46 -4.71
N LYS A 29 21.41 -19.84 -3.43
CA LYS A 29 22.06 -19.03 -2.38
C LYS A 29 21.51 -17.60 -2.27
N LEU A 30 20.22 -17.41 -2.53
CA LEU A 30 19.58 -16.09 -2.47
C LEU A 30 19.43 -15.57 -1.03
N ASN A 31 19.74 -16.39 -0.02
CA ASN A 31 19.60 -16.10 1.42
C ASN A 31 18.17 -15.73 1.87
N LEU A 32 17.14 -16.02 1.05
CA LEU A 32 15.74 -15.67 1.36
C LEU A 32 14.99 -16.74 2.14
N SER A 33 15.53 -17.96 2.26
CA SER A 33 14.82 -19.11 2.85
C SER A 33 14.27 -18.84 4.26
N LYS A 34 15.07 -18.24 5.15
CA LYS A 34 14.65 -17.89 6.51
C LYS A 34 13.58 -16.78 6.51
N ASP A 35 13.76 -15.77 5.66
CA ASP A 35 12.84 -14.64 5.55
C ASP A 35 11.47 -15.07 4.99
N ILE A 36 11.45 -15.95 3.99
CA ILE A 36 10.23 -16.53 3.43
C ILE A 36 9.48 -17.31 4.51
N LEU A 37 10.16 -18.22 5.21
CA LEU A 37 9.53 -19.10 6.19
C LEU A 37 8.99 -18.33 7.41
N LEU A 38 9.78 -17.39 7.95
CA LEU A 38 9.33 -16.51 9.04
C LEU A 38 8.17 -15.61 8.60
N SER A 39 8.19 -15.10 7.37
CA SER A 39 7.10 -14.27 6.85
C SER A 39 5.79 -15.05 6.73
N ILE A 40 5.85 -16.32 6.31
CA ILE A 40 4.66 -17.17 6.16
C ILE A 40 4.07 -17.53 7.52
N ILE A 41 4.90 -18.00 8.46
CA ILE A 41 4.42 -18.33 9.81
C ILE A 41 3.77 -17.10 10.44
N ARG A 42 4.42 -15.94 10.33
CA ARG A 42 3.86 -14.67 10.80
C ARG A 42 2.55 -14.33 10.09
N ALA A 43 2.45 -14.50 8.79
CA ALA A 43 1.24 -14.22 8.02
C ALA A 43 0.07 -15.12 8.44
N ILE A 44 0.30 -16.42 8.64
CA ILE A 44 -0.72 -17.37 9.12
C ILE A 44 -1.25 -16.93 10.48
N ILE A 45 -0.35 -16.67 11.44
CA ILE A 45 -0.73 -16.24 12.80
C ILE A 45 -1.51 -14.91 12.73
N GLN A 46 -1.04 -13.94 11.93
CA GLN A 46 -1.70 -12.65 11.78
C GLN A 46 -3.09 -12.77 11.15
N LEU A 47 -3.24 -13.59 10.10
CA LEU A 47 -4.52 -13.80 9.44
C LEU A 47 -5.54 -14.49 10.35
N LEU A 48 -5.10 -15.46 11.15
CA LEU A 48 -5.96 -16.11 12.15
C LEU A 48 -6.45 -15.10 13.20
N ILE A 49 -5.52 -14.33 13.80
CA ILE A 49 -5.86 -13.32 14.81
C ILE A 49 -6.83 -12.28 14.23
N VAL A 50 -6.51 -11.73 13.04
CA VAL A 50 -7.35 -10.73 12.39
C VAL A 50 -8.71 -11.30 12.01
N GLY A 51 -8.79 -12.56 11.56
CA GLY A 51 -10.05 -13.24 11.26
C GLY A 51 -10.99 -13.31 12.46
N TYR A 52 -10.49 -13.75 13.62
CA TYR A 52 -11.27 -13.78 14.86
C TYR A 52 -11.66 -12.38 15.34
N LEU A 53 -10.74 -11.43 15.23
CA LEU A 53 -10.95 -10.06 15.66
C LEU A 53 -12.00 -9.34 14.78
N LEU A 54 -11.99 -9.56 13.46
CA LEU A 54 -13.03 -9.06 12.54
C LEU A 54 -14.39 -9.67 12.84
N LYS A 55 -14.45 -10.98 13.15
CA LYS A 55 -15.72 -11.62 13.55
C LYS A 55 -16.35 -10.92 14.75
N TYR A 56 -15.55 -10.58 15.76
CA TYR A 56 -16.02 -9.84 16.93
C TYR A 56 -16.45 -8.41 16.59
N ILE A 57 -15.63 -7.66 15.85
CA ILE A 57 -15.94 -6.29 15.42
C ILE A 57 -17.28 -6.22 14.69
N PHE A 58 -17.52 -7.17 13.77
CA PHE A 58 -18.73 -7.19 12.95
C PHE A 58 -19.98 -7.56 13.77
N GLN A 59 -19.83 -8.27 14.90
CA GLN A 59 -20.94 -8.59 15.80
C GLN A 59 -21.30 -7.44 16.74
N VAL A 60 -20.30 -6.69 17.21
CA VAL A 60 -20.50 -5.58 18.15
C VAL A 60 -21.12 -4.36 17.48
N ASP A 61 -20.89 -4.20 16.16
CA ASP A 61 -21.45 -3.12 15.31
C ASP A 61 -21.35 -1.73 15.95
N ASN A 62 -20.15 -1.38 16.41
CA ASN A 62 -19.87 -0.14 17.12
C ASN A 62 -18.96 0.79 16.31
N ASP A 63 -19.41 2.03 16.13
CA ASP A 63 -18.70 3.06 15.35
C ASP A 63 -17.33 3.39 15.92
N LEU A 64 -17.22 3.53 17.24
CA LEU A 64 -15.97 3.87 17.92
C LEU A 64 -14.92 2.77 17.73
N LEU A 65 -15.34 1.51 17.81
CA LEU A 65 -14.49 0.34 17.60
C LEU A 65 -14.05 0.23 16.12
N THR A 66 -14.94 0.59 15.18
CA THR A 66 -14.62 0.67 13.74
C THR A 66 -13.59 1.75 13.43
N ILE A 67 -13.75 2.95 14.02
CA ILE A 67 -12.79 4.05 13.88
C ILE A 67 -11.44 3.66 14.51
N ALA A 68 -11.44 3.07 15.70
CA ALA A 68 -10.21 2.62 16.36
C ALA A 68 -9.44 1.60 15.49
N MET A 69 -10.15 0.66 14.87
CA MET A 69 -9.53 -0.32 13.96
C MET A 69 -9.02 0.32 12.67
N SER A 70 -9.77 1.25 12.09
CA SER A 70 -9.33 2.02 10.92
C SER A 70 -8.03 2.78 11.23
N LEU A 71 -7.96 3.46 12.39
CA LEU A 71 -6.76 4.17 12.84
C LEU A 71 -5.59 3.21 13.08
N PHE A 72 -5.83 2.06 13.73
CA PHE A 72 -4.80 1.04 13.94
C PHE A 72 -4.16 0.60 12.61
N ILE A 73 -4.98 0.36 11.59
CA ILE A 73 -4.51 0.03 10.24
C ILE A 73 -3.66 1.16 9.66
N VAL A 74 -4.14 2.41 9.73
CA VAL A 74 -3.43 3.58 9.19
C VAL A 74 -2.09 3.80 9.89
N PHE A 75 -2.03 3.72 11.22
CA PHE A 75 -0.79 3.87 11.98
C PHE A 75 0.22 2.77 11.63
N ASN A 76 -0.23 1.52 11.51
CA ASN A 76 0.63 0.39 11.15
C ASN A 76 1.15 0.51 9.71
N ALA A 77 0.28 0.89 8.76
CA ALA A 77 0.66 1.15 7.38
C ALA A 77 1.68 2.29 7.28
N ALA A 78 1.48 3.38 8.03
CA ALA A 78 2.41 4.50 8.09
C ALA A 78 3.77 4.09 8.65
N TRP A 79 3.79 3.23 9.66
CA TRP A 79 5.01 2.74 10.28
C TRP A 79 5.83 1.88 9.30
N ASN A 80 5.15 1.00 8.57
CA ASN A 80 5.80 0.19 7.55
C ASN A 80 6.29 1.03 6.35
N ALA A 81 5.53 2.05 5.92
CA ALA A 81 5.99 3.00 4.91
C ALA A 81 7.22 3.80 5.38
N HIS A 82 7.23 4.23 6.64
CA HIS A 82 8.36 4.93 7.25
C HIS A 82 9.62 4.06 7.30
N LYS A 83 9.49 2.78 7.67
CA LYS A 83 10.61 1.82 7.66
C LYS A 83 11.22 1.65 6.27
N ARG A 84 10.41 1.76 5.21
CA ARG A 84 10.85 1.69 3.81
C ARG A 84 11.54 2.97 3.33
N ASN A 85 11.54 4.06 4.11
CA ASN A 85 12.26 5.27 3.78
C ASN A 85 13.76 5.11 4.11
N PRO A 86 14.66 5.19 3.12
CA PRO A 86 16.10 5.10 3.35
C PRO A 86 16.76 6.44 3.75
N SER A 87 16.04 7.57 3.66
CA SER A 87 16.59 8.89 4.01
C SER A 87 17.06 8.95 5.47
N LEU A 88 18.24 9.54 5.68
CA LEU A 88 18.83 9.74 7.02
C LEU A 88 17.95 10.60 7.92
N GLN A 89 17.23 11.57 7.37
CA GLN A 89 16.32 12.46 8.10
C GLN A 89 14.85 12.07 7.95
N LYS A 90 14.56 10.79 7.73
CA LYS A 90 13.18 10.30 7.64
C LYS A 90 12.38 10.65 8.89
N LYS A 91 11.17 11.15 8.70
CA LYS A 91 10.23 11.44 9.81
C LYS A 91 8.98 10.61 9.65
N TYR A 92 8.56 9.94 10.73
CA TYR A 92 7.33 9.14 10.74
C TYR A 92 6.09 9.96 10.36
N LEU A 93 6.05 11.22 10.82
CA LEU A 93 4.94 12.14 10.57
C LEU A 93 4.65 12.35 9.08
N HIS A 94 5.67 12.29 8.20
CA HIS A 94 5.45 12.41 6.76
C HIS A 94 4.68 11.22 6.19
N SER A 95 5.05 10.01 6.58
CA SER A 95 4.36 8.79 6.16
C SER A 95 2.97 8.70 6.78
N LEU A 96 2.82 9.11 8.03
CA LEU A 96 1.53 9.18 8.71
C LEU A 96 0.59 10.16 8.02
N ALA A 97 1.01 11.41 7.81
CA ALA A 97 0.18 12.40 7.14
C ALA A 97 -0.20 11.97 5.72
N ALA A 98 0.73 11.41 4.95
CA ALA A 98 0.45 10.94 3.60
C ALA A 98 -0.62 9.83 3.57
N ILE A 99 -0.48 8.80 4.40
CA ILE A 99 -1.45 7.69 4.45
C ILE A 99 -2.77 8.12 5.08
N PHE A 100 -2.73 8.91 6.15
CA PHE A 100 -3.94 9.39 6.82
C PHE A 100 -4.79 10.23 5.87
N ILE A 101 -4.17 11.20 5.21
CA ILE A 101 -4.86 12.09 4.27
C ILE A 101 -5.36 11.29 3.06
N SER A 102 -4.52 10.44 2.43
CA SER A 102 -4.97 9.64 1.28
C SER A 102 -6.11 8.70 1.65
N THR A 103 -6.05 8.07 2.82
CA THR A 103 -7.06 7.10 3.25
C THR A 103 -8.39 7.76 3.57
N TYR A 104 -8.39 8.79 4.42
CA TYR A 104 -9.64 9.39 4.89
C TYR A 104 -10.28 10.34 3.86
N ILE A 105 -9.50 10.97 2.97
CA ILE A 105 -10.09 11.69 1.84
C ILE A 105 -10.79 10.71 0.91
N THR A 106 -10.11 9.63 0.50
CA THR A 106 -10.71 8.65 -0.41
C THR A 106 -11.93 7.96 0.22
N LEU A 107 -11.83 7.54 1.48
CA LEU A 107 -12.95 6.92 2.20
C LEU A 107 -14.12 7.90 2.38
N GLY A 108 -13.83 9.14 2.77
CA GLY A 108 -14.83 10.18 2.96
C GLY A 108 -15.62 10.50 1.69
N VAL A 109 -14.94 10.58 0.54
CA VAL A 109 -15.61 10.76 -0.77
C VAL A 109 -16.56 9.61 -1.08
N LEU A 110 -16.15 8.36 -0.81
CA LEU A 110 -16.99 7.19 -1.10
C LEU A 110 -18.20 7.08 -0.16
N ILE A 111 -18.04 7.46 1.11
CA ILE A 111 -19.15 7.53 2.07
C ILE A 111 -20.12 8.64 1.66
N PHE A 112 -19.61 9.83 1.34
CA PHE A 112 -20.42 10.98 0.93
C PHE A 112 -21.19 10.71 -0.37
N ALA A 113 -20.58 9.99 -1.31
CA ALA A 113 -21.24 9.56 -2.54
C ALA A 113 -22.31 8.46 -2.33
N GLY A 114 -22.47 7.93 -1.11
CA GLY A 114 -23.39 6.84 -0.79
C GLY A 114 -22.95 5.48 -1.33
N ALA A 115 -21.71 5.37 -1.83
CA ALA A 115 -21.17 4.14 -2.40
C ALA A 115 -20.76 3.13 -1.32
N ILE A 116 -20.36 3.63 -0.14
CA ILE A 116 -19.98 2.83 1.03
C ILE A 116 -20.81 3.31 2.22
N LYS A 117 -21.37 2.35 2.97
CA LYS A 117 -22.02 2.60 4.26
C LYS A 117 -20.98 2.58 5.37
N PHE A 118 -21.18 3.43 6.37
CA PHE A 118 -20.35 3.44 7.57
C PHE A 118 -20.71 2.27 8.49
N ILE A 119 -20.36 1.06 8.05
CA ILE A 119 -20.53 -0.18 8.81
C ILE A 119 -19.19 -0.91 8.90
N PRO A 120 -18.90 -1.62 10.01
CA PRO A 120 -17.60 -2.21 10.24
C PRO A 120 -17.15 -3.16 9.11
N SER A 121 -18.07 -3.92 8.55
CA SER A 121 -17.84 -4.88 7.46
C SER A 121 -17.38 -4.25 6.15
N GLN A 122 -17.64 -2.96 5.93
CA GLN A 122 -17.17 -2.22 4.76
C GLN A 122 -15.96 -1.34 5.10
N ILE A 123 -16.03 -0.58 6.20
CA ILE A 123 -15.00 0.41 6.55
C ILE A 123 -13.65 -0.25 6.84
N VAL A 124 -13.62 -1.34 7.61
CA VAL A 124 -12.36 -1.96 8.04
C VAL A 124 -11.60 -2.58 6.85
N PRO A 125 -12.21 -3.43 6.00
CA PRO A 125 -11.52 -3.97 4.83
C PRO A 125 -11.09 -2.89 3.83
N ILE A 126 -11.95 -1.90 3.58
CA ILE A 126 -11.66 -0.85 2.59
C ILE A 126 -10.54 0.07 3.08
N THR A 127 -10.53 0.43 4.37
CA THR A 127 -9.37 1.11 4.99
C THR A 127 -8.10 0.29 4.79
N GLY A 128 -8.15 -1.02 5.06
CA GLY A 128 -7.04 -1.95 4.85
C GLY A 128 -6.49 -1.91 3.42
N MET A 129 -7.37 -1.99 2.42
CA MET A 129 -6.96 -1.93 1.01
C MET A 129 -6.35 -0.58 0.64
N ILE A 130 -6.97 0.52 1.05
CA ILE A 130 -6.51 1.88 0.73
C ILE A 130 -5.15 2.16 1.40
N ALA A 131 -5.03 1.89 2.70
CA ALA A 131 -3.82 2.14 3.47
C ALA A 131 -2.66 1.25 3.00
N SER A 132 -2.91 -0.02 2.67
CA SER A 132 -1.89 -0.94 2.16
C SER A 132 -1.34 -0.49 0.79
N ASN A 133 -2.20 -0.11 -0.15
CA ASN A 133 -1.76 0.40 -1.46
C ASN A 133 -0.99 1.72 -1.32
N SER A 134 -1.50 2.65 -0.50
CA SER A 134 -0.80 3.90 -0.20
C SER A 134 0.58 3.65 0.43
N MET A 135 0.68 2.72 1.38
CA MET A 135 1.95 2.32 2.02
C MET A 135 2.96 1.79 1.00
N VAL A 136 2.52 0.94 0.06
CA VAL A 136 3.39 0.40 -1.00
C VAL A 136 3.88 1.52 -1.92
N ALA A 137 2.97 2.37 -2.39
CA ALA A 137 3.29 3.49 -3.26
C ALA A 137 4.25 4.48 -2.59
N ILE A 138 3.98 4.90 -1.36
CA ILE A 138 4.86 5.81 -0.59
C ILE A 138 6.24 5.20 -0.38
N GLY A 139 6.32 3.91 -0.03
CA GLY A 139 7.60 3.21 0.13
C GLY A 139 8.40 3.11 -1.17
N LEU A 140 7.73 2.94 -2.32
CA LEU A 140 8.38 3.02 -3.64
C LEU A 140 8.84 4.45 -3.94
N CYS A 141 8.01 5.45 -3.65
CA CYS A 141 8.35 6.86 -3.84
C CYS A 141 9.61 7.24 -3.04
N TYR A 142 9.70 6.84 -1.77
CA TYR A 142 10.86 7.13 -0.94
C TYR A 142 12.15 6.48 -1.45
N ARG A 143 12.07 5.23 -1.89
CA ARG A 143 13.23 4.55 -2.49
C ARG A 143 13.65 5.20 -3.79
N ALA A 144 12.69 5.54 -4.66
CA ALA A 144 12.95 6.24 -5.91
C ALA A 144 13.55 7.65 -5.68
N LEU A 145 13.07 8.39 -4.67
CA LEU A 145 13.67 9.66 -4.28
C LEU A 145 15.12 9.48 -3.87
N ASN A 146 15.41 8.49 -3.02
CA ASN A 146 16.75 8.23 -2.54
C ASN A 146 17.71 7.91 -3.69
N THR A 147 17.35 6.94 -4.52
CA THR A 147 18.15 6.56 -5.69
C THR A 147 18.38 7.76 -6.60
N GLN A 148 17.33 8.51 -6.95
CA GLN A 148 17.47 9.65 -7.86
C GLN A 148 18.26 10.82 -7.27
N PHE A 149 18.19 11.09 -5.96
CA PHE A 149 19.05 12.12 -5.35
C PHE A 149 20.53 11.70 -5.35
N HIS A 150 20.83 10.41 -5.22
CA HIS A 150 22.20 9.91 -5.35
C HIS A 150 22.69 9.99 -6.80
N ASP A 151 21.88 9.51 -7.75
CA ASP A 151 22.25 9.46 -9.17
C ASP A 151 22.38 10.86 -9.79
N LEU A 152 21.50 11.80 -9.41
CA LEU A 152 21.46 13.16 -9.93
C LEU A 152 22.12 14.18 -8.98
N ARG A 153 22.94 13.71 -8.03
CA ARG A 153 23.61 14.54 -7.02
C ARG A 153 24.29 15.76 -7.64
N GLN A 154 25.11 15.55 -8.66
CA GLN A 154 25.88 16.59 -9.31
C GLN A 154 24.97 17.66 -9.94
N GLN A 155 23.92 17.26 -10.66
CA GLN A 155 22.96 18.19 -11.28
C GLN A 155 22.17 18.99 -10.24
N VAL A 156 21.88 18.40 -9.08
CA VAL A 156 21.23 19.13 -7.98
C VAL A 156 22.18 20.20 -7.42
N LEU A 157 23.44 19.86 -7.18
CA LEU A 157 24.44 20.80 -6.68
C LEU A 157 24.72 21.94 -7.66
N GLU A 158 24.80 21.66 -8.96
CA GLU A 158 24.96 22.68 -10.01
C GLU A 158 23.80 23.67 -9.99
N LYS A 159 22.55 23.18 -9.90
CA LYS A 159 21.37 24.05 -9.80
C LYS A 159 21.41 24.92 -8.55
N LEU A 160 21.77 24.35 -7.40
CA LEU A 160 21.89 25.09 -6.15
C LEU A 160 23.00 26.15 -6.21
N ALA A 161 24.16 25.82 -6.81
CA ALA A 161 25.27 26.75 -7.00
C ALA A 161 24.90 27.93 -7.90
N LEU A 162 24.02 27.70 -8.88
CA LEU A 162 23.43 28.74 -9.73
C LEU A 162 22.27 29.52 -9.06
N GLY A 163 22.00 29.27 -7.77
CA GLY A 163 20.97 29.98 -6.99
C GLY A 163 19.56 29.40 -7.11
N ALA A 164 19.38 28.21 -7.68
CA ALA A 164 18.07 27.57 -7.72
C ALA A 164 17.58 27.22 -6.30
N SER A 165 16.29 27.41 -6.03
CA SER A 165 15.68 26.91 -4.79
C SER A 165 15.70 25.38 -4.73
N ILE A 166 15.67 24.80 -3.52
CA ILE A 166 15.57 23.34 -3.30
C ILE A 166 14.42 22.73 -4.11
N LYS A 167 13.27 23.41 -4.13
CA LYS A 167 12.08 22.96 -4.87
C LYS A 167 12.35 22.87 -6.37
N LEU A 168 13.05 23.86 -6.94
CA LEU A 168 13.39 23.87 -8.37
C LEU A 168 14.43 22.79 -8.70
N ALA A 169 15.46 22.65 -7.86
CA ALA A 169 16.50 21.63 -8.02
C ALA A 169 15.94 20.20 -7.92
N SER A 170 14.98 19.98 -7.02
CA SER A 170 14.39 18.66 -6.75
C SER A 170 13.20 18.30 -7.64
N LYS A 171 12.63 19.25 -8.40
CA LYS A 171 11.38 19.05 -9.14
C LYS A 171 11.41 17.84 -10.10
N PRO A 172 12.44 17.63 -10.93
CA PRO A 172 12.49 16.48 -11.83
C PRO A 172 12.55 15.15 -11.06
N ILE A 173 13.37 15.09 -10.00
CA ILE A 173 13.51 13.93 -9.11
C ILE A 173 12.17 13.58 -8.48
N LEU A 174 11.47 14.60 -7.97
CA LEU A 174 10.17 14.42 -7.34
C LEU A 174 9.11 13.90 -8.32
N GLN A 175 9.01 14.51 -9.50
CA GLN A 175 8.06 14.08 -10.53
C GLN A 175 8.30 12.64 -10.95
N GLN A 176 9.55 12.27 -11.19
CA GLN A 176 9.89 10.92 -11.59
C GLN A 176 9.65 9.91 -10.46
N SER A 177 9.96 10.27 -9.22
CA SER A 177 9.73 9.38 -8.06
C SER A 177 8.24 9.11 -7.80
N ILE A 178 7.39 10.13 -7.98
CA ILE A 178 5.93 9.98 -7.89
C ILE A 178 5.42 9.10 -9.03
N LYS A 179 5.87 9.31 -10.27
CA LYS A 179 5.51 8.45 -11.41
C LYS A 179 5.87 6.98 -11.15
N THR A 180 7.10 6.72 -10.72
CA THR A 180 7.57 5.37 -10.37
C THR A 180 6.70 4.72 -9.29
N ALA A 181 6.28 5.49 -8.28
CA ALA A 181 5.43 4.98 -7.21
C ALA A 181 4.02 4.61 -7.67
N MET A 182 3.46 5.35 -8.63
CA MET A 182 2.11 5.13 -9.16
C MET A 182 2.04 4.03 -10.22
N GLN A 183 3.17 3.73 -10.86
CA GLN A 183 3.26 2.81 -12.00
C GLN A 183 2.58 1.45 -11.75
N PRO A 184 2.81 0.74 -10.62
CA PRO A 184 2.19 -0.56 -10.39
C PRO A 184 0.66 -0.50 -10.32
N THR A 185 0.10 0.56 -9.74
CA THR A 185 -1.35 0.73 -9.65
C THR A 185 -1.96 1.08 -11.00
N ILE A 186 -1.28 1.89 -11.81
CA ILE A 186 -1.68 2.20 -13.19
C ILE A 186 -1.66 0.93 -14.06
N ASP A 187 -0.60 0.13 -13.95
CA ASP A 187 -0.45 -1.08 -14.76
C ASP A 187 -1.42 -2.19 -14.31
N SER A 188 -1.71 -2.28 -13.00
CA SER A 188 -2.80 -3.13 -12.52
C SER A 188 -4.14 -2.67 -13.11
N ALA A 189 -4.46 -1.37 -13.09
CA ALA A 189 -5.72 -0.87 -13.64
C ALA A 189 -5.88 -1.14 -15.15
N LYS A 190 -4.79 -1.16 -15.94
CA LYS A 190 -4.83 -1.52 -17.37
C LYS A 190 -5.13 -2.99 -17.62
N THR A 191 -4.84 -3.87 -16.67
CA THR A 191 -4.92 -5.32 -16.83
C THR A 191 -6.16 -5.94 -16.17
N VAL A 192 -6.82 -5.19 -15.28
CA VAL A 192 -8.08 -5.61 -14.63
C VAL A 192 -9.15 -5.85 -15.69
N GLY A 193 -9.76 -7.04 -15.65
CA GLY A 193 -10.85 -7.44 -16.54
C GLY A 193 -10.40 -8.07 -17.86
N LEU A 194 -9.14 -7.90 -18.28
CA LEU A 194 -8.59 -8.52 -19.49
C LEU A 194 -7.64 -9.69 -19.16
N VAL A 195 -6.68 -9.46 -18.27
CA VAL A 195 -5.66 -10.46 -17.91
C VAL A 195 -5.91 -11.03 -16.53
N SER A 196 -6.41 -10.21 -15.61
CA SER A 196 -6.71 -10.63 -14.25
C SER A 196 -8.16 -10.28 -13.89
N LEU A 197 -8.90 -11.28 -13.41
CA LEU A 197 -10.17 -11.07 -12.71
C LEU A 197 -9.86 -10.86 -11.22
N PRO A 198 -10.14 -9.68 -10.65
CA PRO A 198 -9.85 -9.42 -9.25
C PRO A 198 -10.54 -10.42 -8.32
N GLY A 199 -9.83 -10.91 -7.31
CA GLY A 199 -10.34 -11.94 -6.40
C GLY A 199 -11.61 -11.53 -5.65
N MET A 200 -11.76 -10.24 -5.30
CA MET A 200 -12.98 -9.72 -4.69
C MET A 200 -14.17 -9.79 -5.66
N MET A 201 -13.99 -9.42 -6.92
CA MET A 201 -15.03 -9.52 -7.95
C MET A 201 -15.48 -10.97 -8.16
N SER A 202 -14.53 -11.90 -8.33
CA SER A 202 -14.83 -13.33 -8.45
C SER A 202 -15.51 -13.87 -7.19
N GLY A 203 -15.09 -13.43 -6.00
CA GLY A 203 -15.70 -13.81 -4.73
C GLY A 203 -17.16 -13.37 -4.60
N LEU A 204 -17.50 -12.15 -5.02
CA LEU A 204 -18.90 -11.66 -5.04
C LEU A 204 -19.75 -12.49 -6.02
N ILE A 205 -19.20 -12.83 -7.20
CA ILE A 205 -19.88 -13.68 -8.19
C ILE A 205 -20.10 -15.10 -7.62
N PHE A 206 -19.09 -15.70 -6.96
CA PHE A 206 -19.24 -17.00 -6.31
C PHE A 206 -20.23 -16.99 -5.16
N ALA A 207 -20.39 -15.85 -4.48
CA ALA A 207 -21.41 -15.64 -3.47
C ALA A 207 -22.84 -15.47 -4.06
N GLY A 208 -22.99 -15.54 -5.38
CA GLY A 208 -24.28 -15.46 -6.07
C GLY A 208 -24.76 -14.03 -6.35
N LEU A 209 -23.91 -13.02 -6.17
CA LEU A 209 -24.26 -11.65 -6.58
C LEU A 209 -24.22 -11.52 -8.09
N ASP A 210 -25.11 -10.67 -8.62
CA ASP A 210 -25.18 -10.35 -10.04
C ASP A 210 -23.81 -9.82 -10.55
N PRO A 211 -23.24 -10.44 -11.60
CA PRO A 211 -21.95 -10.03 -12.16
C PRO A 211 -21.87 -8.54 -12.51
N VAL A 212 -22.97 -7.92 -12.96
CA VAL A 212 -22.98 -6.49 -13.29
C VAL A 212 -22.74 -5.62 -12.05
N HIS A 213 -23.32 -5.99 -10.91
CA HIS A 213 -23.08 -5.30 -9.65
C HIS A 213 -21.65 -5.51 -9.15
N ALA A 214 -21.12 -6.74 -9.27
CA ALA A 214 -19.73 -7.03 -8.90
C ALA A 214 -18.72 -6.21 -9.75
N ILE A 215 -18.99 -6.05 -11.05
CA ILE A 215 -18.16 -5.23 -11.95
C ILE A 215 -18.19 -3.76 -11.54
N LYS A 216 -19.38 -3.18 -11.28
CA LYS A 216 -19.49 -1.78 -10.83
C LYS A 216 -18.71 -1.54 -9.55
N TYR A 217 -18.80 -2.47 -8.59
CA TYR A 217 -18.03 -2.38 -7.35
C TYR A 217 -16.52 -2.46 -7.60
N GLN A 218 -16.08 -3.33 -8.52
CA GLN A 218 -14.68 -3.46 -8.86
C GLN A 218 -14.12 -2.22 -9.58
N ILE A 219 -14.90 -1.59 -10.47
CA ILE A 219 -14.52 -0.30 -11.10
C ILE A 219 -14.31 0.76 -10.03
N MET A 220 -15.24 0.87 -9.08
CA MET A 220 -15.13 1.78 -7.94
C MET A 220 -13.85 1.51 -7.14
N VAL A 221 -13.56 0.24 -6.81
CA VAL A 221 -12.34 -0.14 -6.09
C VAL A 221 -11.08 0.25 -6.88
N THR A 222 -11.05 0.04 -8.19
CA THR A 222 -9.90 0.43 -9.03
C THR A 222 -9.66 1.95 -8.98
N PHE A 223 -10.72 2.77 -9.11
CA PHE A 223 -10.61 4.22 -9.02
C PHE A 223 -10.20 4.70 -7.63
N MET A 224 -10.76 4.09 -6.59
CA MET A 224 -10.39 4.33 -5.20
C MET A 224 -8.89 4.08 -4.96
N LEU A 225 -8.37 2.94 -5.42
CA LEU A 225 -6.96 2.59 -5.23
C LEU A 225 -6.03 3.52 -6.04
N LEU A 226 -6.38 3.87 -7.27
CA LEU A 226 -5.65 4.85 -8.06
C LEU A 226 -5.60 6.22 -7.36
N SER A 227 -6.74 6.69 -6.86
CA SER A 227 -6.85 7.95 -6.13
C SER A 227 -5.98 7.95 -4.87
N ALA A 228 -6.11 6.93 -4.03
CA ALA A 228 -5.35 6.83 -2.80
C ALA A 228 -3.84 6.72 -3.02
N THR A 229 -3.40 5.88 -3.97
CA THR A 229 -2.00 5.74 -4.34
C THR A 229 -1.44 7.06 -4.89
N SER A 230 -2.21 7.77 -5.73
CA SER A 230 -1.83 9.08 -6.26
C SER A 230 -1.65 10.11 -5.14
N LEU A 231 -2.68 10.31 -4.30
CA LEU A 231 -2.63 11.24 -3.18
C LEU A 231 -1.50 10.90 -2.21
N GLY A 232 -1.38 9.62 -1.83
CA GLY A 232 -0.35 9.14 -0.91
C GLY A 232 1.07 9.38 -1.44
N SER A 233 1.34 9.04 -2.70
CA SER A 233 2.65 9.24 -3.32
C SER A 233 2.98 10.73 -3.52
N ILE A 234 2.01 11.57 -3.89
CA ILE A 234 2.19 13.02 -4.00
C ILE A 234 2.51 13.61 -2.63
N ILE A 235 1.66 13.40 -1.62
CA ILE A 235 1.87 13.97 -0.29
C ILE A 235 3.16 13.43 0.33
N GLY A 236 3.41 12.13 0.23
CA GLY A 236 4.63 11.49 0.70
C GLY A 236 5.87 12.06 0.03
N GLY A 237 5.87 12.21 -1.29
CA GLY A 237 6.99 12.77 -2.05
C GLY A 237 7.25 14.25 -1.69
N TYR A 238 6.22 15.09 -1.70
CA TYR A 238 6.34 16.52 -1.39
C TYR A 238 6.71 16.80 0.08
N THR A 239 6.38 15.91 1.01
CA THR A 239 6.81 16.06 2.40
C THR A 239 8.23 15.52 2.62
N ALA A 240 8.64 14.46 1.92
CA ALA A 240 9.92 13.81 2.15
C ALA A 240 11.10 14.39 1.37
N TYR A 241 10.91 15.06 0.22
CA TYR A 241 12.06 15.54 -0.58
C TYR A 241 12.94 16.53 0.19
N LYS A 242 12.37 17.28 1.14
CA LYS A 242 13.11 18.24 1.98
C LYS A 242 14.09 17.55 2.94
N ASN A 243 13.89 16.27 3.24
CA ASN A 243 14.76 15.52 4.16
C ASN A 243 16.14 15.20 3.57
N TYR A 244 16.33 15.47 2.29
CA TYR A 244 17.63 15.38 1.62
C TYR A 244 18.42 16.69 1.70
N PHE A 245 17.92 17.71 2.39
CA PHE A 245 18.59 18.99 2.54
C PHE A 245 18.68 19.40 4.01
N ASN A 246 19.78 20.02 4.40
CA ASN A 246 19.90 20.66 5.72
C ASN A 246 19.32 22.09 5.72
N SER A 247 19.34 22.76 6.88
CA SER A 247 18.84 24.13 7.04
C SER A 247 19.55 25.16 6.15
N ASN A 248 20.79 24.87 5.74
CA ASN A 248 21.61 25.70 4.85
C ASN A 248 21.42 25.36 3.36
N HIS A 249 20.38 24.58 3.02
CA HIS A 249 20.08 24.12 1.67
C HIS A 249 21.16 23.23 1.03
N GLN A 250 22.01 22.62 1.84
CA GLN A 250 23.02 21.68 1.36
C GLN A 250 22.43 20.28 1.29
N LEU A 251 22.76 19.57 0.22
CA LEU A 251 22.33 18.19 -0.01
C LEU A 251 23.03 17.24 0.99
N ILE A 252 22.24 16.42 1.68
CA ILE A 252 22.65 15.45 2.70
C ILE A 252 22.17 14.05 2.29
N ILE A 253 23.01 13.36 1.52
CA ILE A 253 22.82 11.98 1.06
C ILE A 253 24.04 11.16 1.40
#